data_AF-A0A2E7EFC4-F1
#
_entry.id   AF-A0A2E7EFC4-F1
#
_cell.length_a   1.000
_cell.length_b   1.000
_cell.length_c   1.000
_cell.angle_alpha   90.00
_cell.angle_beta   90.00
_cell.angle_gamma   90.00
#
_symmetry.space_group_name_H-M   'P 1'
#
loop_
_entity.id
_entity.type
_entity.pdbx_description
1 polymer ?
#
loop_
_entity_poly.entity_id
_entity_poly.type
_entity_poly.pdbx_seq_one_letter_code
_entity_poly.pdbx_strand_id
1 'polypeptide(L)'
;MISPQKPNKENDENQPLEDLHEWEDDLLRRYPEPTEDPVRSKFTDADKKEEEFRDYEADTRDTVREFYRLNHRYQTVDFVRQKRDEYLSLKRERMSLWDGLEFLNTLVDDSDPDTDLSQIQHLLQTSEAIRADGHPRWFVLAGLVHDLGKVLCLWNEPQWAVVGDTFPVGCRFSDKIVFAKFFADNPDSSVAEYQTELGIYEKGCGLDQVLMSWGHDEYIYHVTKDYLPLEALYMLRYHSFYPAHREGEYDYLMNDQDREYFRWVNAFNPYDLYTKSSEPPNVAELRPYYDDLIAEFFPSEIDF
;
A
#
# COMPACT_ATOMS: atom_id res chain seq x y z
N MET A 1 -45.25 14.56 -37.14
CA MET A 1 -44.24 13.58 -36.70
C MET A 1 -42.89 14.01 -37.27
N ILE A 2 -42.11 14.78 -36.53
CA ILE A 2 -40.66 14.95 -36.72
C ILE A 2 -40.11 15.29 -35.32
N SER A 3 -39.37 14.36 -34.72
CA SER A 3 -38.62 14.60 -33.47
C SER A 3 -37.34 15.37 -33.77
N PRO A 4 -36.88 16.28 -32.90
CA PRO A 4 -35.57 16.92 -33.08
C PRO A 4 -34.47 15.96 -32.61
N GLN A 5 -33.52 15.67 -33.50
CA GLN A 5 -32.26 14.98 -33.19
C GLN A 5 -31.43 15.84 -32.22
N LYS A 6 -30.99 15.23 -31.12
CA LYS A 6 -29.92 15.77 -30.27
C LYS A 6 -28.57 15.65 -30.98
N PRO A 7 -27.63 16.59 -30.76
CA PRO A 7 -26.33 16.55 -31.41
C PRO A 7 -25.47 15.44 -30.82
N ASN A 8 -24.74 14.75 -31.70
CA ASN A 8 -23.69 13.79 -31.37
C ASN A 8 -22.54 14.56 -30.70
N LYS A 9 -22.25 14.27 -29.42
CA LYS A 9 -21.00 14.71 -28.80
C LYS A 9 -19.93 13.69 -29.18
N GLU A 10 -18.92 14.16 -29.92
CA GLU A 10 -17.69 13.44 -30.18
C GLU A 10 -16.93 13.20 -28.86
N ASN A 11 -16.31 12.02 -28.74
CA ASN A 11 -15.41 11.63 -27.66
C ASN A 11 -14.23 12.61 -27.60
N ASP A 12 -14.15 13.36 -26.51
CA ASP A 12 -13.01 14.20 -26.17
C ASP A 12 -12.30 13.51 -25.01
N GLU A 13 -11.18 12.82 -25.28
CA GLU A 13 -10.41 12.00 -24.32
C GLU A 13 -9.69 12.83 -23.24
N ASN A 14 -9.98 14.12 -23.11
CA ASN A 14 -9.20 15.06 -22.30
C ASN A 14 -10.04 16.03 -21.44
N GLN A 15 -11.27 15.65 -21.06
CA GLN A 15 -12.04 16.42 -20.08
C GLN A 15 -11.88 15.86 -18.65
N PRO A 16 -11.68 16.72 -17.63
CA PRO A 16 -11.74 16.32 -16.23
C PRO A 16 -13.14 15.79 -15.91
N LEU A 17 -13.24 14.65 -15.23
CA LEU A 17 -14.53 14.04 -14.82
C LEU A 17 -15.28 14.97 -13.84
N GLU A 18 -16.58 15.17 -14.06
CA GLU A 18 -17.41 16.12 -13.30
C GLU A 18 -17.99 15.52 -11.99
N ASP A 19 -17.93 14.20 -11.76
CA ASP A 19 -18.44 13.54 -10.54
C ASP A 19 -17.81 12.14 -10.27
N LEU A 20 -17.76 11.70 -9.00
CA LEU A 20 -17.21 10.43 -8.51
C LEU A 20 -17.98 9.19 -9.01
N HIS A 21 -19.29 9.29 -9.25
CA HIS A 21 -20.06 8.19 -9.82
C HIS A 21 -19.68 7.90 -11.28
N GLU A 22 -19.14 8.87 -12.02
CA GLU A 22 -18.60 8.64 -13.37
C GLU A 22 -17.21 7.98 -13.33
N TRP A 23 -16.50 8.04 -12.19
CA TRP A 23 -15.20 7.39 -12.02
C TRP A 23 -15.33 5.89 -11.78
N GLU A 24 -16.33 5.44 -11.02
CA GLU A 24 -16.64 4.01 -10.87
C GLU A 24 -17.06 3.39 -12.21
N ASP A 25 -17.90 4.09 -12.97
CA ASP A 25 -18.31 3.68 -14.31
C ASP A 25 -17.15 3.76 -15.33
N ASP A 26 -16.25 4.75 -15.24
CA ASP A 26 -15.05 4.83 -16.08
C ASP A 26 -14.04 3.73 -15.74
N LEU A 27 -13.90 3.36 -14.47
CA LEU A 27 -13.11 2.21 -14.03
C LEU A 27 -13.70 0.89 -14.51
N LEU A 28 -15.00 0.66 -14.35
CA LEU A 28 -15.69 -0.53 -14.90
C LEU A 28 -15.65 -0.59 -16.43
N ARG A 29 -15.65 0.57 -17.09
CA ARG A 29 -15.54 0.68 -18.55
C ARG A 29 -14.12 0.42 -19.05
N ARG A 30 -13.09 0.93 -18.37
CA ARG A 30 -11.67 0.70 -18.72
C ARG A 30 -11.18 -0.69 -18.28
N TYR A 31 -11.79 -1.24 -17.24
CA TYR A 31 -11.45 -2.53 -16.66
C TYR A 31 -12.70 -3.38 -16.42
N PRO A 32 -13.41 -3.81 -17.48
CA PRO A 32 -14.48 -4.78 -17.32
C PRO A 32 -13.91 -6.07 -16.72
N GLU A 33 -14.72 -6.73 -15.88
CA GLU A 33 -14.52 -8.13 -15.46
C GLU A 33 -14.07 -8.99 -16.65
N PRO A 34 -13.16 -9.95 -16.42
CA PRO A 34 -12.11 -10.33 -17.37
C PRO A 34 -12.68 -10.85 -18.68
N THR A 35 -12.56 -10.02 -19.72
CA THR A 35 -12.60 -10.49 -21.11
C THR A 35 -11.27 -10.15 -21.75
N GLU A 36 -10.44 -11.18 -21.90
CA GLU A 36 -9.33 -11.33 -22.87
C GLU A 36 -8.84 -10.03 -23.54
N ASP A 37 -8.03 -9.22 -22.83
CA ASP A 37 -7.34 -8.05 -23.40
C ASP A 37 -5.81 -8.19 -23.22
N PRO A 38 -4.97 -8.03 -24.27
CA PRO A 38 -3.55 -8.46 -24.27
C PRO A 38 -2.59 -7.64 -23.38
N VAL A 39 -3.07 -6.59 -22.70
CA VAL A 39 -2.22 -5.71 -21.87
C VAL A 39 -2.29 -6.08 -20.39
N ARG A 40 -3.47 -6.48 -19.87
CA ARG A 40 -3.59 -7.16 -18.56
C ARG A 40 -2.72 -8.41 -18.53
N SER A 41 -2.66 -9.15 -19.65
CA SER A 41 -1.89 -10.40 -19.74
C SER A 41 -0.36 -10.24 -19.81
N LYS A 42 0.20 -9.02 -19.81
CA LYS A 42 1.67 -8.83 -19.87
C LYS A 42 2.33 -8.74 -18.51
N PHE A 43 1.62 -8.25 -17.50
CA PHE A 43 2.19 -7.95 -16.19
C PHE A 43 1.62 -8.80 -15.05
N THR A 44 0.56 -9.57 -15.30
CA THR A 44 0.08 -10.61 -14.38
C THR A 44 0.52 -11.97 -14.92
N ASP A 45 0.97 -12.90 -14.08
CA ASP A 45 1.17 -14.29 -14.51
C ASP A 45 -0.14 -14.84 -15.10
N ALA A 46 -0.13 -15.21 -16.38
CA ALA A 46 -1.34 -15.58 -17.13
C ALA A 46 -2.03 -16.82 -16.55
N ASP A 47 -1.32 -17.58 -15.71
CA ASP A 47 -1.79 -18.81 -15.10
C ASP A 47 -2.35 -18.61 -13.66
N LYS A 48 -2.16 -17.44 -13.00
CA LYS A 48 -2.70 -17.16 -11.65
C LYS A 48 -4.01 -16.37 -11.71
N LYS A 49 -5.08 -16.89 -11.10
CA LYS A 49 -6.39 -16.21 -11.01
C LYS A 49 -6.42 -15.24 -9.83
N GLU A 50 -7.21 -14.16 -9.92
CA GLU A 50 -7.39 -13.17 -8.83
C GLU A 50 -7.77 -13.83 -7.48
N GLU A 51 -8.55 -14.91 -7.53
CA GLU A 51 -9.01 -15.72 -6.39
C GLU A 51 -7.88 -16.51 -5.68
N GLU A 52 -6.73 -16.69 -6.34
CA GLU A 52 -5.56 -17.42 -5.83
C GLU A 52 -4.57 -16.48 -5.10
N PHE A 53 -4.72 -15.17 -5.26
CA PHE A 53 -3.93 -14.18 -4.51
C PHE A 53 -4.51 -14.00 -3.11
N ARG A 54 -3.62 -14.00 -2.10
CA ARG A 54 -3.99 -13.85 -0.67
C ARG A 54 -4.91 -14.97 -0.15
N ASP A 55 -4.71 -16.21 -0.61
CA ASP A 55 -5.36 -17.38 -0.01
C ASP A 55 -4.69 -17.76 1.33
N TYR A 56 -5.40 -17.50 2.42
CA TYR A 56 -4.98 -17.83 3.79
C TYR A 56 -5.69 -19.08 4.35
N GLU A 57 -6.36 -19.87 3.50
CA GLU A 57 -6.94 -21.16 3.87
C GLU A 57 -5.88 -22.28 3.91
N ALA A 58 -6.33 -23.52 4.17
CA ALA A 58 -5.60 -24.67 4.77
C ALA A 58 -4.17 -25.01 4.32
N ASP A 59 -3.64 -24.46 3.23
CA ASP A 59 -2.28 -24.66 2.73
C ASP A 59 -1.34 -23.46 2.95
N THR A 60 -1.74 -22.48 3.79
CA THR A 60 -0.85 -21.36 4.15
C THR A 60 0.43 -21.91 4.78
N ARG A 61 1.59 -21.59 4.17
CA ARG A 61 2.92 -21.95 4.69
C ARG A 61 3.02 -21.61 6.18
N ASP A 62 3.49 -22.55 7.00
CA ASP A 62 3.62 -22.38 8.46
C ASP A 62 4.37 -21.09 8.85
N THR A 63 5.26 -20.61 8.00
CA THR A 63 6.01 -19.36 8.13
C THR A 63 5.12 -18.12 8.14
N VAL A 64 4.15 -18.01 7.22
CA VAL A 64 3.20 -16.88 7.14
C VAL A 64 2.25 -16.88 8.34
N ARG A 65 1.83 -18.07 8.79
CA ARG A 65 0.99 -18.21 9.98
C ARG A 65 1.75 -17.77 11.25
N GLU A 66 3.00 -18.20 11.40
CA GLU A 66 3.84 -17.82 12.54
C GLU A 66 4.16 -16.32 12.52
N PHE A 67 4.42 -15.75 11.33
CA PHE A 67 4.58 -14.32 11.12
C PHE A 67 3.39 -13.53 11.68
N TYR A 68 2.17 -13.84 11.24
CA TYR A 68 0.97 -13.13 11.70
C TYR A 68 0.66 -13.40 13.17
N ARG A 69 1.00 -14.58 13.70
CA ARG A 69 0.89 -14.87 15.13
C ARG A 69 1.79 -13.94 15.95
N LEU A 70 3.02 -13.68 15.50
CA LEU A 70 3.95 -12.76 16.17
C LEU A 70 3.49 -11.31 16.00
N ASN A 71 3.10 -10.90 14.79
CA ASN A 71 2.60 -9.55 14.50
C ASN A 71 1.41 -9.21 15.41
N HIS A 72 0.33 -10.01 15.37
CA HIS A 72 -0.87 -9.73 16.17
C HIS A 72 -0.63 -9.81 17.67
N ARG A 73 0.37 -10.57 18.13
CA ARG A 73 0.70 -10.67 19.55
C ARG A 73 1.46 -9.45 20.08
N TYR A 74 2.34 -8.85 19.28
CA TYR A 74 3.30 -7.86 19.75
C TYR A 74 3.04 -6.42 19.25
N GLN A 75 2.19 -6.24 18.24
CA GLN A 75 1.70 -4.91 17.86
C GLN A 75 0.71 -4.39 18.91
N THR A 76 1.24 -3.67 19.90
CA THR A 76 0.48 -2.99 20.97
C THR A 76 0.59 -1.48 20.85
N VAL A 77 -0.30 -0.75 21.52
CA VAL A 77 -0.21 0.73 21.61
C VAL A 77 1.17 1.19 22.08
N ASP A 78 1.70 0.54 23.12
CA ASP A 78 3.01 0.88 23.69
C ASP A 78 4.16 0.58 22.71
N PHE A 79 4.11 -0.57 22.03
CA PHE A 79 5.09 -0.94 21.01
C PHE A 79 5.10 0.07 19.86
N VAL A 80 3.92 0.40 19.33
CA VAL A 80 3.78 1.37 18.22
C VAL A 80 4.34 2.73 18.62
N ARG A 81 3.99 3.24 19.81
CA ARG A 81 4.54 4.51 20.32
C ARG A 81 6.06 4.49 20.42
N GLN A 82 6.61 3.40 20.98
CA GLN A 82 8.07 3.24 21.09
C GLN A 82 8.75 3.27 19.71
N LYS A 83 8.20 2.56 18.72
CA LYS A 83 8.78 2.52 17.37
C LYS A 83 8.68 3.86 16.65
N ARG A 84 7.57 4.58 16.84
CA ARG A 84 7.43 5.95 16.35
C ARG A 84 8.50 6.87 16.93
N ASP A 85 8.73 6.82 18.24
CA ASP A 85 9.77 7.62 18.90
C ASP A 85 11.18 7.25 18.41
N GLU A 86 11.41 5.97 18.12
CA GLU A 86 12.68 5.44 17.64
C GLU A 86 13.01 5.88 16.20
N TYR A 87 12.04 5.81 15.29
CA TYR A 87 12.30 5.94 13.85
C TYR A 87 11.86 7.27 13.24
N LEU A 88 10.81 7.93 13.75
CA LEU A 88 10.25 9.12 13.08
C LEU A 88 11.09 10.38 13.23
N SER A 89 12.22 10.31 13.94
CA SER A 89 13.23 11.37 13.92
C SER A 89 14.06 11.38 12.64
N LEU A 90 14.02 10.30 11.84
CA LEU A 90 14.73 10.10 10.58
C LEU A 90 16.23 10.41 10.69
N LYS A 91 16.92 9.69 11.58
CA LYS A 91 18.35 9.93 11.90
C LYS A 91 19.22 8.69 11.71
N ARG A 92 18.70 7.65 11.05
CA ARG A 92 19.43 6.41 10.85
C ARG A 92 20.47 6.60 9.77
N GLU A 93 20.09 7.21 8.66
CA GLU A 93 20.97 7.36 7.51
C GLU A 93 20.52 8.52 6.63
N ARG A 94 21.46 9.10 5.88
CA ARG A 94 21.17 10.13 4.89
C ARG A 94 21.71 9.64 3.56
N MET A 95 20.82 9.46 2.59
CA MET A 95 21.15 8.85 1.31
C MET A 95 20.21 9.33 0.20
N SER A 96 20.59 9.10 -1.05
CA SER A 96 19.66 9.31 -2.17
C SER A 96 18.53 8.28 -2.12
N LEU A 97 17.39 8.58 -2.74
CA LEU A 97 16.29 7.63 -2.81
C LEU A 97 16.71 6.33 -3.52
N TRP A 98 17.55 6.45 -4.56
CA TRP A 98 18.07 5.29 -5.29
C TRP A 98 19.03 4.45 -4.46
N ASP A 99 19.90 5.08 -3.65
CA ASP A 99 20.72 4.34 -2.69
C ASP A 99 19.85 3.62 -1.65
N GLY A 100 18.72 4.21 -1.25
CA GLY A 100 17.72 3.55 -0.41
C GLY A 100 17.12 2.30 -1.09
N LEU A 101 16.81 2.38 -2.39
CA LEU A 101 16.36 1.22 -3.18
C LEU A 101 17.46 0.14 -3.25
N GLU A 102 18.72 0.52 -3.49
CA GLU A 102 19.87 -0.38 -3.49
C GLU A 102 20.11 -1.02 -2.12
N PHE A 103 19.90 -0.26 -1.03
CA PHE A 103 19.97 -0.76 0.33
C PHE A 103 18.88 -1.80 0.59
N LEU A 104 17.61 -1.48 0.29
CA LEU A 104 16.49 -2.42 0.41
C LEU A 104 16.73 -3.70 -0.41
N ASN A 105 17.39 -3.60 -1.57
CA ASN A 105 17.72 -4.76 -2.39
C ASN A 105 18.64 -5.79 -1.71
N THR A 106 19.26 -5.44 -0.59
CA THR A 106 20.02 -6.38 0.25
C THR A 106 19.14 -7.24 1.17
N LEU A 107 17.85 -6.90 1.30
CA LEU A 107 16.87 -7.65 2.06
C LEU A 107 16.48 -8.93 1.33
N VAL A 108 16.60 -10.06 2.01
CA VAL A 108 15.98 -11.33 1.61
C VAL A 108 14.65 -11.44 2.35
N ASP A 109 13.53 -11.38 1.62
CA ASP A 109 12.20 -11.44 2.21
C ASP A 109 11.78 -12.91 2.44
N ASP A 110 12.02 -13.42 3.65
CA ASP A 110 11.62 -14.77 4.06
C ASP A 110 10.08 -15.01 4.09
N SER A 111 9.25 -13.98 3.88
CA SER A 111 7.78 -14.08 3.97
C SER A 111 7.08 -14.35 2.63
N ASP A 112 7.69 -14.01 1.48
CA ASP A 112 7.06 -14.19 0.17
C ASP A 112 7.54 -15.50 -0.52
N PRO A 113 6.64 -16.50 -0.75
CA PRO A 113 6.97 -17.75 -1.43
C PRO A 113 7.21 -17.61 -2.94
N ASP A 114 6.80 -16.49 -3.51
CA ASP A 114 6.39 -16.38 -4.91
C ASP A 114 7.28 -15.45 -5.75
N THR A 115 8.44 -14.99 -5.25
CA THR A 115 9.29 -14.09 -6.03
C THR A 115 10.76 -14.53 -6.09
N ASP A 116 11.22 -14.91 -7.29
CA ASP A 116 12.65 -14.91 -7.65
C ASP A 116 13.18 -13.48 -7.92
N LEU A 117 12.35 -12.46 -7.69
CA LEU A 117 12.63 -11.06 -7.95
C LEU A 117 13.39 -10.41 -6.79
N SER A 118 14.31 -9.51 -7.13
CA SER A 118 14.90 -8.61 -6.16
C SER A 118 13.88 -7.54 -5.73
N GLN A 119 14.07 -6.92 -4.57
CA GLN A 119 13.15 -5.87 -4.09
C GLN A 119 13.03 -4.69 -5.07
N ILE A 120 14.14 -4.29 -5.70
CA ILE A 120 14.10 -3.26 -6.76
C ILE A 120 13.25 -3.70 -7.94
N GLN A 121 13.30 -4.97 -8.32
CA GLN A 121 12.53 -5.46 -9.45
C GLN A 121 11.03 -5.43 -9.14
N HIS A 122 10.61 -5.82 -7.94
CA HIS A 122 9.22 -5.66 -7.48
C HIS A 122 8.73 -4.21 -7.54
N LEU A 123 9.53 -3.28 -6.99
CA LEU A 123 9.20 -1.85 -6.99
C LEU A 123 9.10 -1.27 -8.41
N LEU A 124 10.05 -1.60 -9.28
CA LEU A 124 10.03 -1.17 -10.68
C LEU A 124 8.87 -1.79 -11.43
N GLN A 125 8.49 -3.02 -11.14
CA GLN A 125 7.40 -3.70 -11.82
C GLN A 125 6.05 -3.06 -11.50
N THR A 126 5.80 -2.78 -10.21
CA THR A 126 4.64 -2.00 -9.76
C THR A 126 4.61 -0.63 -10.45
N SER A 127 5.74 0.08 -10.41
CA SER A 127 5.87 1.42 -10.98
C SER A 127 5.71 1.45 -12.52
N GLU A 128 6.26 0.47 -13.23
CA GLU A 128 6.16 0.38 -14.69
C GLU A 128 4.73 0.05 -15.13
N ALA A 129 4.00 -0.75 -14.37
CA ALA A 129 2.58 -1.01 -14.64
C ALA A 129 1.74 0.27 -14.50
N ILE A 130 1.97 1.03 -13.42
CA ILE A 130 1.32 2.35 -13.22
C ILE A 130 1.68 3.30 -14.37
N ARG A 131 2.95 3.31 -14.80
CA ARG A 131 3.43 4.14 -15.91
C ARG A 131 2.80 3.74 -17.25
N ALA A 132 2.66 2.44 -17.50
CA ALA A 132 2.08 1.91 -18.73
C ALA A 132 0.60 2.30 -18.89
N ASP A 133 -0.13 2.39 -17.78
CA ASP A 133 -1.53 2.83 -17.74
C ASP A 133 -1.70 4.36 -17.85
N GLY A 134 -0.60 5.11 -17.97
CA GLY A 134 -0.62 6.55 -18.23
C GLY A 134 -0.95 7.42 -17.02
N HIS A 135 -0.75 6.89 -15.80
CA HIS A 135 -0.97 7.63 -14.56
C HIS A 135 0.02 8.80 -14.38
N PRO A 136 -0.32 9.79 -13.54
CA PRO A 136 0.58 10.89 -13.23
C PRO A 136 1.92 10.44 -12.66
N ARG A 137 2.96 11.25 -12.88
CA ARG A 137 4.34 10.96 -12.45
C ARG A 137 4.48 10.71 -10.94
N TRP A 138 3.72 11.42 -10.11
CA TRP A 138 3.71 11.18 -8.66
C TRP A 138 3.15 9.79 -8.30
N PHE A 139 2.23 9.25 -9.08
CA PHE A 139 1.63 7.93 -8.86
C PHE A 139 2.65 6.85 -9.23
N VAL A 140 3.30 7.01 -10.38
CA VAL A 140 4.44 6.16 -10.80
C VAL A 140 5.51 6.14 -9.70
N LEU A 141 5.89 7.31 -9.19
CA LEU A 141 6.88 7.41 -8.11
C LEU A 141 6.41 6.78 -6.80
N ALA A 142 5.14 6.92 -6.43
CA ALA A 142 4.59 6.23 -5.27
C ALA A 142 4.69 4.70 -5.42
N GLY A 143 4.46 4.17 -6.62
CA GLY A 143 4.69 2.76 -6.93
C GLY A 143 6.15 2.33 -6.74
N LEU A 144 7.12 3.18 -7.09
CA LEU A 144 8.54 2.89 -6.87
C LEU A 144 8.93 2.86 -5.40
N VAL A 145 8.27 3.64 -4.54
CA VAL A 145 8.71 3.82 -3.14
C VAL A 145 7.80 3.18 -2.10
N HIS A 146 6.64 2.63 -2.46
CA HIS A 146 5.65 2.10 -1.50
C HIS A 146 6.26 1.17 -0.45
N ASP A 147 7.12 0.26 -0.90
CA ASP A 147 7.76 -0.74 -0.05
C ASP A 147 9.13 -0.31 0.48
N LEU A 148 9.60 0.91 0.16
CA LEU A 148 10.93 1.37 0.59
C LEU A 148 11.06 1.42 2.12
N GLY A 149 9.95 1.53 2.85
CA GLY A 149 9.96 1.46 4.32
C GLY A 149 10.44 0.11 4.87
N LYS A 150 10.52 -0.94 4.04
CA LYS A 150 11.07 -2.26 4.41
C LYS A 150 12.56 -2.22 4.79
N VAL A 151 13.27 -1.10 4.55
CA VAL A 151 14.64 -0.89 5.06
C VAL A 151 14.74 -1.05 6.58
N LEU A 152 13.63 -0.90 7.33
CA LEU A 152 13.58 -1.18 8.77
C LEU A 152 14.07 -2.61 9.10
N CYS A 153 13.79 -3.61 8.25
CA CYS A 153 14.30 -4.97 8.42
C CYS A 153 15.84 -5.03 8.44
N LEU A 154 16.48 -4.17 7.64
CA LEU A 154 17.95 -4.09 7.56
C LEU A 154 18.56 -3.38 8.76
N TRP A 155 17.76 -2.64 9.53
CA TRP A 155 18.16 -2.06 10.81
C TRP A 155 17.77 -2.94 12.02
N ASN A 156 17.64 -4.25 11.78
CA ASN A 156 17.38 -5.28 12.77
C ASN A 156 15.95 -5.28 13.35
N GLU A 157 14.98 -4.64 12.70
CA GLU A 157 13.59 -4.91 13.03
C GLU A 157 13.19 -6.32 12.57
N PRO A 158 12.46 -7.08 13.39
CA PRO A 158 11.89 -8.33 12.94
C PRO A 158 10.82 -8.05 11.87
N GLN A 159 10.72 -8.90 10.85
CA GLN A 159 9.77 -8.67 9.75
C GLN A 159 8.33 -8.45 10.22
N TRP A 160 7.87 -9.12 11.29
CA TRP A 160 6.52 -8.93 11.83
C TRP A 160 6.25 -7.48 12.28
N ALA A 161 7.29 -6.70 12.58
CA ALA A 161 7.20 -5.30 12.95
C ALA A 161 7.40 -4.34 11.75
N VAL A 162 7.51 -4.87 10.53
CA VAL A 162 7.83 -4.08 9.33
C VAL A 162 6.81 -4.34 8.22
N VAL A 163 6.57 -5.59 7.86
CA VAL A 163 5.71 -5.96 6.71
C VAL A 163 4.33 -6.45 7.16
N GLY A 164 3.48 -6.80 6.20
CA GLY A 164 2.16 -7.40 6.42
C GLY A 164 1.03 -6.39 6.55
N ASP A 165 -0.20 -6.91 6.55
CA ASP A 165 -1.41 -6.08 6.67
C ASP A 165 -1.39 -5.25 7.97
N THR A 166 -1.83 -4.00 7.89
CA THR A 166 -1.88 -3.08 9.02
C THR A 166 -3.29 -2.96 9.60
N PHE A 167 -3.36 -2.55 10.87
CA PHE A 167 -4.61 -2.35 11.60
C PHE A 167 -4.44 -1.28 12.70
N PRO A 168 -5.52 -0.58 13.11
CA PRO A 168 -5.48 0.31 14.25
C PRO A 168 -5.17 -0.44 15.55
N VAL A 169 -4.22 0.05 16.34
CA VAL A 169 -4.03 -0.39 17.74
C VAL A 169 -4.82 0.51 18.69
N GLY A 170 -5.11 0.06 19.91
CA GLY A 170 -5.77 0.89 20.92
C GLY A 170 -7.29 1.04 20.76
N CYS A 171 -7.90 0.32 19.82
CA CYS A 171 -9.33 0.08 19.73
C CYS A 171 -9.60 -1.39 19.39
N ARG A 172 -10.88 -1.80 19.38
CA ARG A 172 -11.24 -3.20 19.18
C ARG A 172 -10.80 -3.68 17.80
N PHE A 173 -10.03 -4.76 17.78
CA PHE A 173 -9.64 -5.43 16.54
C PHE A 173 -10.87 -5.99 15.82
N SER A 174 -10.99 -5.69 14.52
CA SER A 174 -11.98 -6.29 13.63
C SER A 174 -11.70 -7.78 13.42
N ASP A 175 -12.76 -8.59 13.32
CA ASP A 175 -12.69 -10.02 13.01
C ASP A 175 -12.35 -10.30 11.53
N LYS A 176 -12.38 -9.27 10.69
CA LYS A 176 -11.94 -9.33 9.29
C LYS A 176 -10.44 -9.10 9.09
N ILE A 177 -9.68 -8.77 10.15
CA ILE A 177 -8.22 -8.80 10.08
C ILE A 177 -7.79 -10.25 9.82
N VAL A 178 -6.84 -10.43 8.90
CA VAL A 178 -6.26 -11.75 8.60
C VAL A 178 -5.84 -12.44 9.89
N PHE A 179 -6.18 -13.71 10.09
CA PHE A 179 -5.91 -14.45 11.34
C PHE A 179 -6.27 -13.73 12.66
N ALA A 180 -7.38 -12.96 12.71
CA ALA A 180 -7.81 -12.21 13.90
C ALA A 180 -7.82 -13.01 15.22
N LYS A 181 -8.00 -14.34 15.16
CA LYS A 181 -7.90 -15.23 16.33
C LYS A 181 -6.58 -15.11 17.11
N PHE A 182 -5.48 -14.68 16.47
CA PHE A 182 -4.19 -14.51 17.14
C PHE A 182 -4.14 -13.31 18.08
N PHE A 183 -5.05 -12.35 17.97
CA PHE A 183 -5.19 -11.26 18.94
C PHE A 183 -5.56 -11.75 20.35
N ALA A 184 -6.04 -12.98 20.52
CA ALA A 184 -6.27 -13.57 21.83
C ALA A 184 -5.01 -13.59 22.72
N ASP A 185 -3.82 -13.60 22.11
CA ASP A 185 -2.52 -13.58 22.78
C ASP A 185 -1.94 -12.16 22.94
N ASN A 186 -2.57 -11.14 22.37
CA ASN A 186 -2.13 -9.75 22.48
C ASN A 186 -2.49 -9.20 23.88
N PRO A 187 -1.54 -8.61 24.63
CA PRO A 187 -1.84 -8.04 25.94
C PRO A 187 -2.86 -6.89 25.90
N ASP A 188 -2.95 -6.15 24.79
CA ASP A 188 -3.94 -5.08 24.60
C ASP A 188 -5.38 -5.63 24.58
N SER A 189 -5.58 -6.91 24.21
CA SER A 189 -6.88 -7.60 24.28
C SER A 189 -7.41 -7.76 25.72
N SER A 190 -6.56 -7.55 26.73
CA SER A 190 -6.95 -7.53 28.15
C SER A 190 -7.23 -6.12 28.68
N VAL A 191 -7.00 -5.08 27.89
CA VAL A 191 -7.24 -3.68 28.27
C VAL A 191 -8.68 -3.31 27.90
N ALA A 192 -9.54 -3.15 28.91
CA ALA A 192 -10.98 -2.96 28.73
C ALA A 192 -11.34 -1.75 27.84
N GLU A 193 -10.57 -0.66 27.92
CA GLU A 193 -10.75 0.52 27.09
C GLU A 193 -10.59 0.18 25.60
N TYR A 194 -9.51 -0.54 25.25
CA TYR A 194 -9.21 -0.92 23.87
C TYR A 194 -10.17 -1.97 23.31
N GLN A 195 -11.02 -2.60 24.14
CA GLN A 195 -12.02 -3.56 23.66
C GLN A 195 -13.32 -2.89 23.17
N THR A 196 -13.40 -1.57 23.25
CA THR A 196 -14.51 -0.79 22.71
C THR A 196 -14.27 -0.41 21.24
N GLU A 197 -15.34 -0.09 20.51
CA GLU A 197 -15.25 0.31 19.10
C GLU A 197 -14.26 1.45 18.88
N LEU A 198 -14.32 2.49 19.71
CA LEU A 198 -13.47 3.66 19.57
C LEU A 198 -12.15 3.53 20.35
N GLY A 199 -12.12 2.73 21.41
CA GLY A 199 -10.93 2.61 22.24
C GLY A 199 -10.46 3.97 22.76
N ILE A 200 -9.23 4.33 22.41
CA ILE A 200 -8.62 5.64 22.75
C ILE A 200 -8.95 6.77 21.76
N TYR A 201 -9.76 6.51 20.73
CA TYR A 201 -10.04 7.44 19.64
C TYR A 201 -11.39 8.15 19.78
N GLU A 202 -11.56 9.21 19.00
CA GLU A 202 -12.85 9.87 18.81
C GLU A 202 -13.48 9.43 17.47
N LYS A 203 -14.81 9.44 17.40
CA LYS A 203 -15.51 9.10 16.16
C LYS A 203 -15.17 10.11 15.07
N GLY A 204 -14.70 9.62 13.93
CA GLY A 204 -14.31 10.45 12.79
C GLY A 204 -13.11 11.35 13.06
N CYS A 205 -12.19 10.95 13.96
CA CYS A 205 -11.01 11.75 14.29
C CYS A 205 -10.05 11.95 13.11
N GLY A 206 -10.14 11.09 12.10
CA GLY A 206 -9.19 11.04 10.99
C GLY A 206 -8.12 9.99 11.22
N LEU A 207 -7.74 9.27 10.17
CA LEU A 207 -6.71 8.23 10.25
C LEU A 207 -5.32 8.81 10.52
N ASP A 208 -5.12 10.11 10.33
CA ASP A 208 -3.89 10.80 10.73
C ASP A 208 -3.74 10.88 12.26
N GLN A 209 -4.83 10.76 13.01
CA GLN A 209 -4.88 10.71 14.48
C GLN A 209 -4.92 9.26 15.03
N VAL A 210 -5.00 8.26 14.16
CA VAL A 210 -5.05 6.85 14.54
C VAL A 210 -3.65 6.27 14.60
N LEU A 211 -3.34 5.53 15.67
CA LEU A 211 -2.13 4.72 15.72
C LEU A 211 -2.37 3.42 14.94
N MET A 212 -1.79 3.34 13.75
CA MET A 212 -1.69 2.10 13.00
C MET A 212 -0.61 1.20 13.60
N SER A 213 -0.77 -0.11 13.49
CA SER A 213 0.30 -1.09 13.72
C SER A 213 1.57 -0.65 12.99
N TRP A 214 2.71 -0.69 13.68
CA TRP A 214 3.96 -0.15 13.16
C TRP A 214 4.47 -0.98 11.98
N GLY A 215 4.94 -0.32 10.93
CA GLY A 215 5.45 -0.99 9.74
C GLY A 215 5.98 -0.02 8.69
N HIS A 216 6.27 -0.57 7.50
CA HIS A 216 6.82 0.13 6.36
C HIS A 216 5.93 1.28 5.88
N ASP A 217 4.60 1.15 5.87
CA ASP A 217 3.65 2.21 5.48
C ASP A 217 3.84 3.53 6.25
N GLU A 218 3.74 3.47 7.59
CA GLU A 218 3.84 4.66 8.44
C GLU A 218 5.24 5.28 8.33
N TYR A 219 6.26 4.44 8.28
CA TYR A 219 7.64 4.89 8.18
C TYR A 219 7.93 5.58 6.84
N ILE A 220 7.56 4.96 5.71
CA ILE A 220 7.81 5.56 4.39
C ILE A 220 6.97 6.81 4.16
N TYR A 221 5.74 6.86 4.67
CA TYR A 221 4.96 8.10 4.72
C TYR A 221 5.77 9.21 5.40
N HIS A 222 6.35 8.94 6.57
CA HIS A 222 7.12 9.95 7.29
C HIS A 222 8.42 10.36 6.58
N VAL A 223 9.07 9.45 5.85
CA VAL A 223 10.24 9.75 5.00
C VAL A 223 9.86 10.66 3.82
N THR A 224 8.66 10.51 3.27
CA THR A 224 8.27 11.12 1.98
C THR A 224 7.28 12.29 2.08
N LYS A 225 6.64 12.51 3.24
CA LYS A 225 5.54 13.46 3.44
C LYS A 225 5.82 14.93 3.09
N ASP A 226 7.08 15.35 3.12
CA ASP A 226 7.46 16.73 2.81
C ASP A 226 7.76 16.94 1.30
N TYR A 227 7.69 15.87 0.50
CA TYR A 227 8.09 15.86 -0.92
C TYR A 227 6.96 15.46 -1.88
N LEU A 228 6.05 14.58 -1.44
CA LEU A 228 5.00 14.02 -2.29
C LEU A 228 3.63 14.65 -2.05
N PRO A 229 2.74 14.67 -3.07
CA PRO A 229 1.38 15.18 -2.91
C PRO A 229 0.53 14.24 -2.03
N LEU A 230 -0.54 14.78 -1.45
CA LEU A 230 -1.38 14.07 -0.47
C LEU A 230 -1.96 12.76 -1.01
N GLU A 231 -2.28 12.70 -2.30
CA GLU A 231 -2.74 11.52 -3.03
C GLU A 231 -1.73 10.36 -2.93
N ALA A 232 -0.45 10.65 -3.22
CA ALA A 232 0.64 9.69 -3.07
C ALA A 232 0.80 9.28 -1.60
N LEU A 233 0.75 10.24 -0.68
CA LEU A 233 0.94 9.97 0.74
C LEU A 233 -0.14 9.06 1.34
N TYR A 234 -1.39 9.18 0.91
CA TYR A 234 -2.45 8.26 1.32
C TYR A 234 -2.21 6.84 0.81
N MET A 235 -1.79 6.68 -0.45
CA MET A 235 -1.38 5.38 -0.97
C MET A 235 -0.26 4.77 -0.11
N LEU A 236 0.83 5.51 0.08
CA LEU A 236 1.99 5.03 0.83
C LEU A 236 1.64 4.65 2.28
N ARG A 237 0.84 5.46 2.96
CA ARG A 237 0.55 5.28 4.39
C ARG A 237 -0.50 4.20 4.69
N TYR A 238 -1.33 3.82 3.72
CA TYR A 238 -2.49 2.96 3.96
C TYR A 238 -2.64 1.81 2.96
N HIS A 239 -1.67 1.55 2.07
CA HIS A 239 -1.74 0.45 1.11
C HIS A 239 -1.74 -0.95 1.76
N SER A 240 -1.22 -1.08 2.98
CA SER A 240 -1.32 -2.33 3.75
C SER A 240 -2.59 -2.39 4.62
N PHE A 241 -3.45 -1.37 4.62
CA PHE A 241 -4.62 -1.31 5.51
C PHE A 241 -5.84 -2.06 4.93
N TYR A 242 -5.65 -3.33 4.60
CA TYR A 242 -6.66 -4.20 3.97
C TYR A 242 -8.02 -4.22 4.69
N PRO A 243 -8.07 -4.28 6.04
CA PRO A 243 -9.35 -4.18 6.73
C PRO A 243 -10.18 -2.96 6.32
N ALA A 244 -9.55 -1.83 6.01
CA ALA A 244 -10.26 -0.65 5.54
C ALA A 244 -10.56 -0.72 4.03
N HIS A 245 -9.53 -0.76 3.19
CA HIS A 245 -9.70 -0.55 1.74
C HIS A 245 -10.29 -1.75 0.99
N ARG A 246 -10.26 -2.96 1.59
CA ARG A 246 -10.89 -4.17 1.02
C ARG A 246 -12.17 -4.56 1.76
N GLU A 247 -12.14 -4.54 3.09
CA GLU A 247 -13.20 -5.13 3.90
C GLU A 247 -14.24 -4.11 4.43
N GLY A 248 -13.98 -2.81 4.26
CA GLY A 248 -14.87 -1.71 4.67
C GLY A 248 -14.92 -1.48 6.19
N GLU A 249 -13.94 -1.97 6.93
CA GLU A 249 -13.84 -1.78 8.38
C GLU A 249 -13.25 -0.41 8.73
N TYR A 250 -13.44 -0.01 10.00
CA TYR A 250 -12.86 1.21 10.57
C TYR A 250 -13.32 2.55 9.94
N ASP A 251 -14.36 2.58 9.10
CA ASP A 251 -14.94 3.83 8.58
C ASP A 251 -15.33 4.80 9.71
N TYR A 252 -15.73 4.29 10.88
CA TYR A 252 -16.07 5.11 12.04
C TYR A 252 -14.89 5.94 12.60
N LEU A 253 -13.64 5.63 12.24
CA LEU A 253 -12.45 6.42 12.57
C LEU A 253 -12.10 7.45 11.47
N MET A 254 -12.49 7.18 10.24
CA MET A 254 -12.18 8.02 9.07
C MET A 254 -12.93 9.36 9.13
N ASN A 255 -12.29 10.43 8.66
CA ASN A 255 -12.92 11.73 8.39
C ASN A 255 -13.25 11.90 6.89
N ASP A 256 -13.76 13.07 6.48
CA ASP A 256 -14.14 13.32 5.08
C ASP A 256 -12.94 13.24 4.11
N GLN A 257 -11.76 13.69 4.56
CA GLN A 257 -10.53 13.62 3.78
C GLN A 257 -10.11 12.17 3.56
N ASP A 258 -10.16 11.33 4.59
CA ASP A 258 -9.82 9.92 4.46
C ASP A 258 -10.72 9.23 3.42
N ARG A 259 -12.04 9.47 3.49
CA ARG A 259 -12.99 8.89 2.54
C ARG A 259 -12.74 9.35 1.11
N GLU A 260 -12.39 10.62 0.92
CA GLU A 260 -12.03 11.14 -0.40
C GLU A 260 -10.74 10.49 -0.93
N TYR A 261 -9.70 10.43 -0.11
CA TYR A 261 -8.37 10.03 -0.55
C TYR A 261 -8.15 8.51 -0.59
N PHE A 262 -8.99 7.71 0.08
CA PHE A 262 -8.98 6.25 -0.03
C PHE A 262 -9.26 5.75 -1.46
N ARG A 263 -9.84 6.58 -2.35
CA ARG A 263 -9.93 6.26 -3.79
C ARG A 263 -8.55 6.02 -4.41
N TRP A 264 -7.50 6.70 -3.94
CA TRP A 264 -6.14 6.52 -4.43
C TRP A 264 -5.49 5.26 -3.88
N VAL A 265 -5.76 4.92 -2.62
CA VAL A 265 -5.36 3.62 -2.02
C VAL A 265 -5.98 2.48 -2.83
N ASN A 266 -7.28 2.56 -3.12
CA ASN A 266 -8.00 1.59 -3.93
C ASN A 266 -7.46 1.51 -5.37
N ALA A 267 -7.12 2.64 -5.99
CA ALA A 267 -6.53 2.67 -7.32
C ALA A 267 -5.12 2.05 -7.36
N PHE A 268 -4.34 2.16 -6.28
CA PHE A 268 -2.99 1.63 -6.19
C PHE A 268 -2.96 0.12 -5.96
N ASN A 269 -3.84 -0.40 -5.09
CA ASN A 269 -3.83 -1.78 -4.60
C ASN A 269 -3.73 -2.86 -5.71
N PRO A 270 -4.40 -2.75 -6.87
CA PRO A 270 -4.24 -3.73 -7.95
C PRO A 270 -2.82 -3.79 -8.51
N TYR A 271 -2.08 -2.68 -8.53
CA TYR A 271 -0.71 -2.64 -9.04
C TYR A 271 0.26 -3.34 -8.10
N ASP A 272 0.13 -3.10 -6.79
CA ASP A 272 0.94 -3.78 -5.77
C ASP A 272 0.69 -5.30 -5.78
N LEU A 273 -0.58 -5.72 -5.87
CA LEU A 273 -0.94 -7.14 -5.78
C LEU A 273 -0.68 -7.96 -7.05
N TYR A 274 -1.12 -7.46 -8.20
CA TYR A 274 -1.29 -8.30 -9.39
C TYR A 274 -0.18 -8.14 -10.41
N THR A 275 0.72 -7.16 -10.25
CA THR A 275 1.78 -6.94 -11.25
C THR A 275 2.95 -7.91 -11.13
N LYS A 276 2.86 -8.95 -10.29
CA LYS A 276 3.84 -10.03 -10.16
C LYS A 276 3.89 -10.89 -11.43
N SER A 277 4.56 -10.40 -12.46
CA SER A 277 4.89 -11.09 -13.72
C SER A 277 6.24 -11.78 -13.64
N SER A 278 6.38 -12.84 -14.45
CA SER A 278 7.56 -13.69 -14.56
C SER A 278 8.73 -13.05 -15.31
N GLU A 279 8.53 -11.96 -16.06
CA GLU A 279 9.61 -11.23 -16.73
C GLU A 279 10.12 -10.07 -15.86
N PRO A 280 11.31 -10.18 -15.24
CA PRO A 280 11.84 -9.14 -14.38
C PRO A 280 12.17 -7.85 -15.17
N PRO A 281 11.87 -6.66 -14.63
CA PRO A 281 12.26 -5.40 -15.25
C PRO A 281 13.79 -5.26 -15.33
N ASN A 282 14.28 -4.68 -16.43
CA ASN A 282 15.69 -4.37 -16.61
C ASN A 282 16.04 -3.06 -15.88
N VAL A 283 16.56 -3.20 -14.65
CA VAL A 283 16.93 -2.08 -13.77
C VAL A 283 17.86 -1.08 -14.47
N ALA A 284 18.86 -1.55 -15.23
CA ALA A 284 19.84 -0.67 -15.86
C ALA A 284 19.24 0.19 -16.99
N GLU A 285 18.27 -0.37 -17.73
CA GLU A 285 17.57 0.36 -18.80
C GLU A 285 16.55 1.35 -18.24
N LEU A 286 15.92 1.02 -17.10
CA LEU A 286 14.91 1.85 -16.46
C LEU A 286 15.51 2.97 -15.59
N ARG A 287 16.69 2.76 -15.01
CA ARG A 287 17.35 3.70 -14.09
C ARG A 287 17.36 5.15 -14.59
N PRO A 288 17.71 5.48 -15.85
CA PRO A 288 17.70 6.87 -16.30
C PRO A 288 16.34 7.57 -16.21
N TYR A 289 15.24 6.84 -16.47
CA TYR A 289 13.88 7.40 -16.33
C TYR A 289 13.54 7.65 -14.86
N TYR A 290 13.91 6.72 -13.99
CA TYR A 290 13.61 6.82 -12.57
C TYR A 290 14.50 7.82 -11.82
N ASP A 291 15.76 7.98 -12.23
CA ASP A 291 16.63 9.05 -11.70
C ASP A 291 16.04 10.44 -12.02
N ASP A 292 15.51 10.63 -13.25
CA ASP A 292 14.81 11.87 -13.64
C ASP A 292 13.51 12.06 -12.84
N LEU A 293 12.72 11.00 -12.67
CA LEU A 293 11.49 11.03 -11.88
C LEU A 293 11.77 11.36 -10.41
N ILE A 294 12.79 10.77 -9.80
CA ILE A 294 13.18 11.04 -8.42
C ILE A 294 13.61 12.49 -8.27
N ALA A 295 14.44 13.00 -9.19
CA ALA A 295 14.97 14.37 -9.14
C ALA A 295 13.88 15.45 -9.29
N GLU A 296 12.70 15.11 -9.82
CA GLU A 296 11.55 16.01 -9.90
C GLU A 296 10.90 16.28 -8.53
N PHE A 297 10.89 15.28 -7.63
CA PHE A 297 10.17 15.36 -6.35
C PHE A 297 11.11 15.46 -5.14
N PHE A 298 12.27 14.83 -5.20
CA PHE A 298 13.19 14.72 -4.07
C PHE A 298 14.47 15.52 -4.30
N PRO A 299 15.07 16.07 -3.23
CA PRO A 299 16.46 16.52 -3.28
C PRO A 299 17.41 15.34 -3.53
N SER A 300 18.69 15.64 -3.77
CA SER A 300 19.70 14.60 -4.03
C SER A 300 19.86 13.58 -2.91
N GLU A 301 19.59 13.97 -1.67
CA GLU A 301 19.60 13.11 -0.49
C GLU A 301 18.48 13.51 0.46
N ILE A 302 17.88 12.51 1.09
CA ILE A 302 16.89 12.67 2.15
C ILE A 302 17.34 11.93 3.42
N ASP A 303 16.74 12.31 4.54
CA ASP A 303 16.99 11.65 5.81
C ASP A 303 16.03 10.46 5.97
N PHE A 304 16.59 9.30 6.31
CA PHE A 304 15.91 8.05 6.65
C PHE A 304 16.11 7.77 8.16
#